data_AF-A0A2H1WNE3-F1
#
_entry.id   AF-A0A2H1WNE3-F1
#
_cell.length_a   1.000
_cell.length_b   1.000
_cell.length_c   1.000
_cell.angle_alpha   90.00
_cell.angle_beta   90.00
_cell.angle_gamma   90.00
#
_symmetry.space_group_name_H-M   'P 1'
#
loop_
_entity.id
_entity.type
_entity.pdbx_description
1 polymer ?
#
loop_
_entity_poly.entity_id
_entity_poly.type
_entity_poly.pdbx_seq_one_letter_code
_entity_poly.pdbx_strand_id
1 'polypeptide(L)'
;LNIANGFGFAAQRNLDYQNHKANKDISILYQNVRGLRTKTSKFLSLLESSGSDIFAVTETGCNESIRDTEITLPGYPIIRCDRADGRKQGGVLLVATPRYELRRVSTPDDVDVNKHIEVIQYNSVPNCSGRQLDLVLSGRAGVSVRAGDEGLQPVDAYHPPLDISVEMSSEP
;
A
#
# COMPACT_ATOMS: atom_id res chain seq x y z
N LEU A 1 -23.41 21.67 -29.95
CA LEU A 1 -23.58 20.50 -29.06
C LEU A 1 -22.88 19.31 -29.70
N ASN A 2 -21.63 19.04 -29.29
CA ASN A 2 -21.09 17.69 -29.13
C ASN A 2 -19.72 17.79 -28.45
N ILE A 3 -19.62 17.17 -27.27
CA ILE A 3 -18.43 17.09 -26.42
C ILE A 3 -17.86 15.69 -26.66
N ALA A 4 -16.69 15.59 -27.29
CA ALA A 4 -15.94 14.35 -27.41
C ALA A 4 -14.45 14.66 -27.45
N ASN A 5 -13.84 14.85 -26.28
CA ASN A 5 -12.37 14.91 -26.10
C ASN A 5 -11.99 14.15 -24.83
N GLY A 6 -12.16 12.83 -24.85
CA GLY A 6 -11.80 11.91 -23.76
C GLY A 6 -11.33 10.57 -24.29
N PHE A 7 -10.34 10.57 -25.18
CA PHE A 7 -9.77 9.35 -25.78
C PHE A 7 -8.35 9.15 -25.27
N GLY A 8 -8.14 8.09 -24.47
CA GLY A 8 -6.81 7.64 -24.02
C GLY A 8 -6.85 7.00 -22.63
N PHE A 9 -7.29 7.74 -21.61
CA PHE A 9 -7.14 7.32 -20.21
C PHE A 9 -8.12 6.20 -19.78
N ALA A 10 -9.38 6.25 -20.22
CA ALA A 10 -10.38 5.25 -19.84
C ALA A 10 -10.14 3.87 -20.50
N ALA A 11 -9.52 3.85 -21.69
CA ALA A 11 -9.19 2.61 -22.38
C ALA A 11 -7.96 1.93 -21.75
N GLN A 12 -6.93 2.71 -21.41
CA GLN A 12 -5.75 2.22 -20.70
C GLN A 12 -6.13 1.65 -19.32
N ARG A 13 -6.93 2.40 -18.55
CA ARG A 13 -7.47 1.93 -17.26
C ARG A 13 -8.26 0.63 -17.38
N ASN A 14 -9.02 0.44 -18.45
CA ASN A 14 -9.75 -0.80 -18.70
C ASN A 14 -8.81 -1.97 -19.02
N LEU A 15 -7.78 -1.76 -19.84
CA LEU A 15 -6.78 -2.79 -20.15
C LEU A 15 -5.99 -3.20 -18.92
N ASP A 16 -5.54 -2.23 -18.13
CA ASP A 16 -4.81 -2.47 -16.88
C ASP A 16 -5.71 -3.21 -15.88
N TYR A 17 -6.98 -2.79 -15.74
CA TYR A 17 -7.97 -3.49 -14.92
C TYR A 17 -8.24 -4.93 -15.40
N GLN A 18 -8.34 -5.17 -16.72
CA GLN A 18 -8.53 -6.53 -17.24
C GLN A 18 -7.28 -7.42 -17.02
N ASN A 19 -6.08 -6.86 -17.19
CA ASN A 19 -4.82 -7.57 -16.95
C ASN A 19 -4.65 -7.90 -15.46
N HIS A 20 -4.95 -6.96 -14.56
CA HIS A 20 -4.95 -7.21 -13.12
C HIS A 20 -6.01 -8.23 -12.71
N LYS A 21 -7.18 -8.23 -13.34
CA LYS A 21 -8.24 -9.23 -13.07
C LYS A 21 -7.82 -10.65 -13.48
N ALA A 22 -6.95 -10.79 -14.48
CA ALA A 22 -6.38 -12.08 -14.90
C ALA A 22 -5.27 -12.57 -13.96
N ASN A 23 -4.51 -11.65 -13.33
CA ASN A 23 -3.57 -12.00 -12.28
C ASN A 23 -4.31 -12.27 -10.96
N LYS A 24 -4.10 -13.46 -10.38
CA LYS A 24 -4.68 -13.80 -9.08
C LYS A 24 -3.88 -13.20 -7.92
N ASP A 25 -2.61 -12.92 -8.15
CA ASP A 25 -1.69 -12.47 -7.12
C ASP A 25 -2.07 -11.08 -6.62
N ILE A 26 -1.74 -10.80 -5.36
CA ILE A 26 -1.94 -9.49 -4.76
C ILE A 26 -0.64 -8.73 -4.78
N SER A 27 -0.65 -7.57 -5.43
CA SER A 27 0.47 -6.62 -5.43
C SER A 27 0.26 -5.54 -4.36
N ILE A 28 1.29 -5.29 -3.55
CA ILE A 28 1.25 -4.35 -2.44
C ILE A 28 2.45 -3.41 -2.56
N LEU A 29 2.19 -2.11 -2.61
CA LEU A 29 3.22 -1.08 -2.50
C LEU A 29 3.29 -0.59 -1.06
N TYR A 30 4.43 -0.81 -0.41
CA TYR A 30 4.72 -0.28 0.93
C TYR A 30 5.65 0.93 0.85
N GLN A 31 5.31 1.99 1.59
CA GLN A 31 6.19 3.14 1.72
C GLN A 31 6.06 3.87 3.06
N ASN A 32 7.20 4.14 3.69
CA ASN A 32 7.30 5.17 4.72
C ASN A 32 7.41 6.55 4.05
N VAL A 33 6.42 7.41 4.26
CA VAL A 33 6.32 8.68 3.53
C VAL A 33 6.77 9.90 4.31
N ARG A 34 7.13 9.79 5.59
CA ARG A 34 7.54 10.92 6.44
C ARG A 34 6.65 12.16 6.27
N GLY A 35 5.34 11.97 6.35
CA GLY A 35 4.31 12.99 6.17
C GLY A 35 3.71 13.00 4.76
N LEU A 36 2.44 12.64 4.66
CA LEU A 36 1.63 12.56 3.44
C LEU A 36 0.99 13.89 3.05
N ARG A 37 0.74 14.80 4.01
CA ARG A 37 -0.09 16.01 3.84
C ARG A 37 0.31 16.90 2.66
N THR A 38 1.61 17.02 2.39
CA THR A 38 2.15 17.85 1.30
C THR A 38 2.30 17.08 -0.02
N LYS A 39 1.94 15.80 -0.02
CA LYS A 39 2.14 14.83 -1.10
C LYS A 39 0.83 14.21 -1.57
N THR A 40 -0.30 14.64 -1.02
CA THR A 40 -1.63 14.13 -1.31
C THR A 40 -1.92 14.03 -2.81
N SER A 41 -1.65 15.09 -3.59
CA SER A 41 -1.88 15.04 -5.04
C SER A 41 -1.04 13.98 -5.75
N LYS A 42 0.23 13.81 -5.35
CA LYS A 42 1.10 12.75 -5.88
C LYS A 42 0.59 11.37 -5.49
N PHE A 43 0.04 11.24 -4.28
CA PHE A 43 -0.55 10.00 -3.81
C PHE A 43 -1.81 9.63 -4.58
N LEU A 44 -2.69 10.58 -4.85
CA LEU A 44 -3.84 10.33 -5.72
C LEU A 44 -3.41 9.90 -7.13
N SER A 45 -2.37 10.53 -7.70
CA SER A 45 -1.82 10.09 -8.99
C SER A 45 -1.25 8.67 -8.91
N LEU A 46 -0.53 8.33 -7.84
CA LEU A 46 0.02 6.99 -7.61
C LEU A 46 -1.10 5.94 -7.48
N LEU A 47 -2.17 6.25 -6.75
CA LEU A 47 -3.35 5.37 -6.66
C LEU A 47 -4.03 5.14 -8.01
N GLU A 48 -3.99 6.13 -8.90
CA GLU A 48 -4.65 6.06 -10.21
C GLU A 48 -3.81 5.33 -11.27
N SER A 49 -2.48 5.50 -11.23
CA SER A 49 -1.58 5.01 -12.28
C SER A 49 -0.73 3.81 -11.91
N SER A 50 -0.58 3.49 -10.63
CA SER A 50 0.21 2.32 -10.21
C SER A 50 -0.57 1.05 -10.48
N GLY A 51 0.14 -0.02 -10.86
CA GLY A 51 -0.42 -1.37 -10.99
C GLY A 51 -0.60 -2.09 -9.65
N SER A 52 -0.46 -1.41 -8.51
CA SER A 52 -0.56 -2.02 -7.19
C SER A 52 -2.01 -2.18 -6.74
N ASP A 53 -2.34 -3.33 -6.14
CA ASP A 53 -3.67 -3.61 -5.60
C ASP A 53 -3.90 -2.97 -4.23
N ILE A 54 -2.84 -2.87 -3.42
CA ILE A 54 -2.87 -2.36 -2.05
C ILE A 54 -1.71 -1.39 -1.83
N PHE A 55 -1.98 -0.29 -1.13
CA PHE A 55 -1.01 0.74 -0.77
C PHE A 55 -0.91 0.81 0.75
N ALA A 56 0.21 0.34 1.31
CA ALA A 56 0.49 0.37 2.73
C ALA A 56 1.43 1.53 3.05
N VAL A 57 0.95 2.54 3.78
CA VAL A 57 1.69 3.78 4.00
C VAL A 57 1.91 4.02 5.49
N THR A 58 3.16 4.26 5.87
CA THR A 58 3.56 4.56 7.25
C THR A 58 4.13 5.96 7.38
N GLU A 59 4.14 6.47 8.62
CA GLU A 59 4.47 7.86 8.93
C GLU A 59 3.66 8.86 8.12
N THR A 60 2.35 8.64 8.03
CA THR A 60 1.44 9.49 7.23
C THR A 60 1.40 10.93 7.76
N GLY A 61 1.58 11.13 9.07
CA GLY A 61 1.39 12.44 9.70
C GLY A 61 -0.02 13.01 9.53
N CYS A 62 -0.99 12.14 9.23
CA CYS A 62 -2.40 12.49 9.12
C CYS A 62 -3.03 12.66 10.50
N ASN A 63 -4.17 13.36 10.52
CA ASN A 63 -5.00 13.56 11.70
C ASN A 63 -6.47 13.77 11.26
N GLU A 64 -7.36 13.96 12.23
CA GLU A 64 -8.79 14.17 12.01
C GLU A 64 -9.13 15.37 11.11
N SER A 65 -8.21 16.34 10.96
CA SER A 65 -8.43 17.49 10.09
C SER A 65 -8.33 17.15 8.60
N ILE A 66 -7.86 15.96 8.25
CA ILE A 66 -7.73 15.48 6.87
C ILE A 66 -8.81 14.44 6.63
N ARG A 67 -9.71 14.71 5.69
CA ARG A 67 -10.74 13.73 5.33
C ARG A 67 -10.15 12.63 4.47
N ASP A 68 -10.70 11.44 4.61
CA ASP A 68 -10.31 10.31 3.75
C ASP A 68 -10.45 10.68 2.27
N THR A 69 -11.53 11.34 1.88
CA THR A 69 -11.77 11.81 0.49
C THR A 69 -10.71 12.77 -0.05
N GLU A 70 -9.86 13.36 0.80
CA GLU A 70 -8.73 14.17 0.35
C GLU A 70 -7.55 13.29 -0.08
N ILE A 71 -7.41 12.10 0.50
CA ILE A 71 -6.23 11.22 0.35
C ILE A 71 -6.55 9.86 -0.30
N THR A 72 -7.78 9.63 -0.74
CA THR A 72 -8.20 8.44 -1.51
C THR A 72 -9.06 8.84 -2.71
N LEU A 73 -9.12 7.96 -3.71
CA LEU A 73 -9.97 8.09 -4.89
C LEU A 73 -11.39 7.54 -4.62
N PRO A 74 -12.42 8.05 -5.31
CA PRO A 74 -13.76 7.47 -5.23
C PRO A 74 -13.77 5.97 -5.54
N GLY A 75 -14.36 5.18 -4.63
CA GLY A 75 -14.45 3.72 -4.74
C GLY A 75 -13.27 2.94 -4.16
N TYR A 76 -12.18 3.60 -3.77
CA TYR A 76 -11.03 2.95 -3.14
C TYR A 76 -11.26 2.87 -1.63
N PRO A 77 -11.43 1.68 -1.03
CA PRO A 77 -11.55 1.54 0.40
C PRO A 77 -10.25 1.98 1.10
N ILE A 78 -10.41 2.60 2.27
CA ILE A 78 -9.32 3.08 3.11
C ILE A 78 -9.54 2.67 4.56
N ILE A 79 -8.46 2.19 5.19
CA ILE A 79 -8.35 2.02 6.64
C ILE A 79 -7.21 2.91 7.11
N ARG A 80 -7.51 3.87 7.99
CA ARG A 80 -6.53 4.81 8.54
C ARG A 80 -6.46 4.70 10.06
N CYS A 81 -5.26 4.89 10.62
CA CYS A 81 -5.03 5.02 12.04
C CYS A 81 -4.10 6.22 12.30
N ASP A 82 -4.70 7.31 12.75
CA ASP A 82 -3.99 8.54 13.13
C ASP A 82 -3.50 8.44 14.58
N ARG A 83 -2.45 9.19 14.93
CA ARG A 83 -1.98 9.25 16.32
C ARG A 83 -2.91 10.12 17.17
N ALA A 84 -3.37 9.56 18.31
CA ALA A 84 -4.24 10.26 19.26
C ALA A 84 -3.54 11.41 20.00
N ASP A 85 -2.20 11.40 20.08
CA ASP A 85 -1.40 12.42 20.77
C ASP A 85 -1.18 13.72 19.96
N GLY A 86 -1.79 13.82 18.78
CA GLY A 86 -1.73 15.00 17.91
C GLY A 86 -0.36 15.28 17.28
N ARG A 87 0.63 14.39 17.49
CA ARG A 87 1.95 14.54 16.85
C ARG A 87 1.82 14.37 15.34
N LYS A 88 2.50 15.25 14.60
CA LYS A 88 2.53 15.25 13.13
C LYS A 88 3.42 14.16 12.51
N GLN A 89 4.04 13.32 13.34
CA GLN A 89 4.93 12.23 12.92
C GLN A 89 4.32 10.91 13.33
N GLY A 90 4.43 9.86 12.50
CA GLY A 90 3.77 8.57 12.71
C GLY A 90 2.40 8.48 12.01
N GLY A 91 1.56 7.54 12.45
CA GLY A 91 0.29 7.22 11.79
C GLY A 91 0.46 6.28 10.59
N VAL A 92 -0.59 5.53 10.27
CA VAL A 92 -0.59 4.53 9.19
C VAL A 92 -1.89 4.58 8.41
N LEU A 93 -1.84 4.21 7.14
CA LEU A 93 -3.03 3.95 6.34
C LEU A 93 -2.81 2.78 5.38
N LEU A 94 -3.93 2.19 5.00
CA LEU A 94 -4.04 1.16 3.99
C LEU A 94 -5.12 1.59 3.00
N VAL A 95 -4.79 1.65 1.72
CA VAL A 95 -5.75 1.84 0.63
C VAL A 95 -5.73 0.61 -0.25
N ALA A 96 -6.87 0.16 -0.74
CA ALA A 96 -6.92 -0.89 -1.75
C ALA A 96 -7.68 -0.44 -2.98
N THR A 97 -7.43 -1.10 -4.10
CA THR A 97 -8.24 -0.94 -5.31
C THR A 97 -9.68 -1.43 -5.04
N PRO A 98 -10.68 -0.98 -5.83
CA PRO A 98 -12.08 -1.38 -5.66
C PRO A 98 -12.33 -2.89 -5.80
N ARG A 99 -11.34 -3.68 -6.23
CA ARG A 99 -11.40 -5.14 -6.30
C ARG A 99 -11.44 -5.80 -4.92
N TYR A 100 -10.90 -5.14 -3.90
CA TYR A 100 -10.76 -5.69 -2.55
C TYR A 100 -11.60 -4.91 -1.55
N GLU A 101 -12.03 -5.60 -0.49
CA GLU A 101 -12.63 -4.98 0.68
C GLU A 101 -11.61 -4.94 1.81
N LEU A 102 -11.53 -3.81 2.52
CA LEU A 102 -10.69 -3.67 3.70
C LEU A 102 -11.54 -3.79 4.97
N ARG A 103 -11.15 -4.70 5.88
CA ARG A 103 -11.80 -4.87 7.18
C ARG A 103 -10.79 -4.81 8.31
N ARG A 104 -11.11 -4.07 9.38
CA ARG A 104 -10.36 -4.13 10.65
C ARG A 104 -10.79 -5.40 11.38
N VAL A 105 -9.82 -6.22 11.79
CA VAL A 105 -10.04 -7.41 12.61
C VAL A 105 -9.43 -7.14 13.98
N SER A 106 -10.22 -7.29 15.05
CA SER A 106 -9.70 -7.24 16.42
C SER A 106 -8.85 -8.49 16.65
N THR A 107 -7.56 -8.30 16.92
CA THR A 107 -6.76 -9.36 17.52
C THR A 107 -7.13 -9.44 19.00
N PRO A 108 -7.47 -10.63 19.54
CA PRO A 108 -7.59 -10.80 20.99
C PRO A 108 -6.31 -10.32 21.68
N ASP A 109 -6.43 -9.69 22.84
CA ASP A 109 -5.30 -9.10 23.60
C ASP A 109 -4.21 -10.13 23.93
N ASP A 110 -4.56 -11.42 23.91
CA ASP A 110 -3.71 -12.56 24.26
C ASP A 110 -3.03 -13.21 23.05
N VAL A 111 -3.30 -12.73 21.82
CA VAL A 111 -2.64 -13.26 20.61
C VAL A 111 -1.25 -12.66 20.52
N ASP A 112 -0.30 -13.37 21.13
CA ASP A 112 1.09 -13.25 20.72
C ASP A 112 1.18 -13.78 19.27
N VAL A 113 1.21 -12.85 18.32
CA VAL A 113 1.35 -13.10 16.88
C VAL A 113 2.56 -13.99 16.56
N ASN A 114 3.52 -14.09 17.48
CA ASN A 114 4.72 -14.92 17.33
C ASN A 114 4.61 -16.29 18.01
N LYS A 115 3.56 -16.58 18.79
CA LYS A 115 3.52 -17.76 19.67
C LYS A 115 2.79 -18.97 19.10
N HIS A 116 2.04 -18.80 18.01
CA HIS A 116 1.23 -19.87 17.42
C HIS A 116 1.24 -19.94 15.89
N ILE A 117 1.94 -19.03 15.19
CA ILE A 117 2.05 -19.02 13.74
C ILE A 117 3.52 -18.90 13.40
N GLU A 118 4.08 -19.91 12.74
CA GLU A 118 5.41 -19.81 12.11
C GLU A 118 5.31 -18.80 10.97
N VAL A 119 5.69 -17.55 11.24
CA VAL A 119 5.79 -16.50 10.23
C VAL A 119 7.23 -16.40 9.74
N ILE A 120 7.40 -16.33 8.42
CA ILE A 120 8.70 -16.16 7.76
C ILE A 120 8.87 -14.68 7.41
N GLN A 121 10.09 -14.16 7.62
CA GLN A 121 10.47 -12.83 7.17
C GLN A 121 10.90 -12.89 5.69
N TYR A 122 10.26 -12.09 4.84
CA TYR A 122 10.50 -12.07 3.39
C TYR A 122 11.25 -10.85 2.86
N ASN A 123 11.24 -9.73 3.59
CA ASN A 123 11.90 -8.51 3.12
C ASN A 123 13.42 -8.60 3.29
N SER A 124 14.18 -8.91 2.23
CA SER A 124 15.65 -8.91 2.25
C SER A 124 16.29 -7.61 1.75
N VAL A 125 15.49 -6.56 1.47
CA VAL A 125 15.97 -5.31 0.88
C VAL A 125 16.77 -4.51 1.92
N PRO A 126 18.07 -4.24 1.68
CA PRO A 126 18.87 -3.41 2.57
C PRO A 126 18.64 -1.93 2.29
N ASN A 127 18.77 -1.11 3.32
CA ASN A 127 18.90 0.32 3.17
C ASN A 127 20.34 0.74 2.80
N CYS A 128 20.57 2.04 2.65
CA CYS A 128 21.87 2.64 2.31
C CYS A 128 23.01 2.36 3.30
N SER A 129 22.68 1.90 4.50
CA SER A 129 23.64 1.49 5.53
C SER A 129 23.86 -0.03 5.55
N GLY A 130 23.32 -0.77 4.58
CA GLY A 130 23.36 -2.23 4.53
C GLY A 130 22.48 -2.91 5.58
N ARG A 131 21.55 -2.19 6.20
CA ARG A 131 20.65 -2.73 7.23
C ARG A 131 19.28 -3.03 6.64
N GLN A 132 18.69 -4.14 7.05
CA GLN A 132 17.29 -4.45 6.77
C GLN A 132 16.40 -3.65 7.74
N LEU A 133 15.54 -2.81 7.19
CA LEU A 133 14.49 -2.12 7.94
C LEU A 133 13.12 -2.61 7.45
N ASP A 134 12.12 -2.46 8.31
CA ASP A 134 10.73 -2.86 8.06
C ASP A 134 10.56 -4.38 7.86
N LEU A 135 9.57 -4.97 8.52
CA LEU A 135 9.32 -6.42 8.46
C LEU A 135 8.17 -6.72 7.51
N VAL A 136 8.39 -7.65 6.59
CA VAL A 136 7.32 -8.30 5.82
C VAL A 136 7.25 -9.74 6.30
N LEU A 137 6.23 -10.04 7.11
CA LEU A 137 6.03 -11.34 7.74
C LEU A 137 4.84 -12.05 7.08
N SER A 138 4.99 -13.33 6.78
CA SER A 138 3.89 -14.16 6.27
C SER A 138 4.03 -15.60 6.73
N GLY A 139 2.92 -16.21 7.14
CA GLY A 139 2.84 -17.66 7.41
C GLY A 139 2.61 -18.50 6.15
N ARG A 140 2.46 -17.88 4.98
CA ARG A 140 2.33 -18.55 3.69
C ARG A 140 3.62 -18.44 2.89
N ALA A 141 3.87 -19.45 2.05
CA ALA A 141 4.83 -19.36 0.95
C ALA A 141 4.31 -18.42 -0.16
N GLY A 142 5.13 -18.15 -1.18
CA GLY A 142 4.73 -17.36 -2.35
C GLY A 142 4.69 -15.85 -2.10
N VAL A 143 5.41 -15.36 -1.08
CA VAL A 143 5.64 -13.92 -0.89
C VAL A 143 6.98 -13.56 -1.50
N SER A 144 6.99 -12.54 -2.36
CA SER A 144 8.21 -11.93 -2.88
C SER A 144 8.25 -10.47 -2.48
N VAL A 145 9.45 -9.98 -2.16
CA VAL A 145 9.69 -8.59 -1.78
C VAL A 145 10.88 -8.08 -2.59
N ARG A 146 10.71 -6.92 -3.21
CA ARG A 146 11.78 -6.22 -3.94
C ARG A 146 11.77 -4.74 -3.56
N ALA A 147 12.87 -4.05 -3.84
CA ALA A 147 12.89 -2.60 -3.73
C ALA A 147 11.92 -2.01 -4.77
N GLY A 148 11.04 -1.13 -4.33
CA GLY A 148 10.16 -0.36 -5.19
C GLY A 148 10.94 0.72 -5.93
N ASP A 149 10.63 0.92 -7.20
CA ASP A 149 11.11 2.01 -8.03
C ASP A 149 10.08 3.16 -8.15
N GLU A 150 8.81 2.87 -7.84
CA GLU A 150 7.72 3.85 -7.73
C GLU A 150 7.55 4.37 -6.28
N GLY A 151 7.33 5.67 -6.13
CA GLY A 151 7.16 6.26 -4.80
C GLY A 151 6.75 7.73 -4.78
N LEU A 152 6.19 8.18 -3.65
CA LEU A 152 5.73 9.56 -3.45
C LEU A 152 6.85 10.60 -3.35
N GLN A 153 8.08 10.11 -3.18
CA GLN A 153 9.30 10.89 -3.02
C GLN A 153 10.42 10.20 -3.79
N PRO A 154 11.51 10.93 -4.08
CA PRO A 154 12.78 10.30 -4.40
C PRO A 154 13.08 9.21 -3.36
N VAL A 155 13.58 8.06 -3.81
CA VAL A 155 13.83 6.88 -2.98
C VAL A 155 14.50 7.30 -1.67
N ASP A 156 13.80 7.09 -0.54
CA ASP A 156 14.40 7.28 0.77
C ASP A 156 15.40 6.15 0.96
N ALA A 157 16.68 6.47 0.78
CA ALA A 157 17.74 5.48 0.86
C ALA A 157 17.81 4.81 2.25
N TYR A 158 17.25 5.42 3.29
CA TYR A 158 17.16 4.84 4.63
C TYR A 158 15.94 3.93 4.80
N HIS A 159 14.81 4.24 4.14
CA HIS A 159 13.59 3.42 4.12
C HIS A 159 13.11 3.24 2.67
N PRO A 160 13.74 2.35 1.89
CA PRO A 160 13.35 2.16 0.51
C PRO A 160 11.89 1.68 0.44
N PRO A 161 11.10 2.15 -0.53
CA PRO A 161 9.79 1.56 -0.77
C PRO A 161 9.95 0.09 -1.12
N LEU A 162 8.93 -0.71 -0.82
CA LEU A 162 8.92 -2.15 -1.10
C LEU A 162 7.75 -2.47 -2.02
N ASP A 163 8.04 -3.18 -3.11
CA ASP A 163 7.01 -3.88 -3.85
C ASP A 163 6.93 -5.29 -3.30
N ILE A 164 5.73 -5.68 -2.88
CA ILE A 164 5.46 -6.98 -2.31
C ILE A 164 4.44 -7.66 -3.21
N SER A 165 4.71 -8.89 -3.63
CA SER A 165 3.74 -9.71 -4.35
C SER A 165 3.42 -10.96 -3.55
N VAL A 166 2.13 -11.26 -3.43
CA VAL A 166 1.62 -12.45 -2.74
C VAL A 166 0.94 -13.34 -3.76
N GLU A 167 1.53 -14.49 -4.03
CA GLU A 167 0.96 -15.51 -4.91
C GLU A 167 -0.33 -16.06 -4.31
N MET A 168 -1.42 -15.94 -5.07
CA MET A 168 -2.73 -16.45 -4.67
C MET A 168 -3.06 -17.75 -5.38
N SER A 169 -2.04 -18.51 -5.81
CA SER A 169 -2.23 -19.86 -6.33
C SER A 169 -3.16 -20.61 -5.40
N SER A 170 -4.24 -21.15 -5.96
CA SER A 170 -4.99 -22.21 -5.32
C SER A 170 -3.96 -23.27 -4.95
N GLU A 171 -3.68 -23.46 -3.66
CA GLU A 171 -3.05 -24.70 -3.23
C GLU A 171 -3.86 -25.85 -3.86
N PRO A 172 -3.17 -26.90 -4.37
CA PRO A 172 -3.82 -27.99 -5.09
C PRO A 172 -4.93 -28.67 -4.30
#